data_AF-C0FXY8-F1
#
_entry.id   AF-C0FXY8-F1
#
_cell.length_a   1.000
_cell.length_b   1.000
_cell.length_c   1.000
_cell.angle_alpha   90.00
_cell.angle_beta   90.00
_cell.angle_gamma   90.00
#
_symmetry.space_group_name_H-M   'P 1'
#
loop_
_entity.id
_entity.type
_entity.pdbx_description
1 polymer ?
#
loop_
_entity_poly.entity_id
_entity_poly.type
_entity_poly.pdbx_seq_one_letter_code
_entity_poly.pdbx_strand_id
1 'polypeptide(L)'
;MSDEVGKTHHTHVYILFQSPVRFSTIKRLFPEAHIEKAYGSSIQNRDYIFKEGEKWSKDKKRETNLPDTHEEWGEMPTERQGERNDLTALYELISEGKSNYDILEEQPEFITQIERMDKVRQIIQEESYKDIFRNLEVDYLYGDTGSGKTRSIMEKFGYANVFRVTNYKHPFDQYKGQDVIMFEEFQSSIHINQMLIYLDGYPVTLPCRYSDKVACYTKAYILSNIDLKEQYPDIQTYSPETWKAFLRRIHKVQVFKNGKVETYSLFDYLNEFQMLTAEQMTFCPFKEG
;
A
#
# COMPACT_ATOMS: atom_id res chain seq x y z
N MET A 1 23.17 -3.59 -43.17
CA MET A 1 23.50 -2.61 -44.22
C MET A 1 23.11 -3.18 -45.56
N SER A 2 22.77 -2.33 -46.53
CA SER A 2 22.41 -2.76 -47.89
C SER A 2 22.75 -1.65 -48.89
N ASP A 3 23.21 -2.05 -50.08
CA ASP A 3 23.49 -1.12 -51.17
C ASP A 3 22.28 -0.88 -52.05
N GLU A 4 22.16 0.35 -52.56
CA GLU A 4 21.11 0.76 -53.48
C GLU A 4 21.67 1.50 -54.70
N VAL A 5 21.14 1.18 -55.87
CA VAL A 5 21.46 1.83 -57.15
C VAL A 5 20.28 2.69 -57.60
N GLY A 6 20.35 3.98 -57.29
CA GLY A 6 19.42 5.00 -57.79
C GLY A 6 20.05 5.82 -58.92
N LYS A 7 20.06 7.15 -58.78
CA LYS A 7 20.86 8.04 -59.67
C LYS A 7 22.37 7.99 -59.37
N THR A 8 22.72 7.65 -58.13
CA THR A 8 24.09 7.44 -57.64
C THR A 8 24.10 6.22 -56.74
N HIS A 9 25.24 5.53 -56.65
CA HIS A 9 25.41 4.39 -55.75
C HIS A 9 25.52 4.88 -54.31
N HIS A 10 24.74 4.30 -53.41
CA HIS A 10 24.74 4.67 -51.99
C HIS A 10 24.44 3.46 -51.11
N THR A 11 25.09 3.40 -49.95
CA THR A 11 24.94 2.34 -48.95
C THR A 11 24.11 2.87 -47.78
N HIS A 12 23.06 2.13 -47.41
CA HIS A 12 22.25 2.43 -46.23
C HIS A 12 22.71 1.59 -45.04
N VAL A 13 22.96 2.27 -43.91
CA VAL A 13 23.41 1.64 -42.68
C VAL A 13 22.52 2.08 -41.52
N TYR A 14 21.96 1.10 -40.82
CA TYR A 14 21.35 1.29 -39.51
C TYR A 14 22.33 0.83 -38.45
N ILE A 15 22.54 1.68 -37.43
CA ILE A 15 23.45 1.40 -36.33
C ILE A 15 22.73 1.69 -35.04
N LEU A 16 22.78 0.75 -34.10
CA LEU A 16 22.31 0.90 -32.75
C LEU A 16 23.47 0.68 -31.78
N PHE A 17 23.56 1.51 -30.74
CA PHE A 17 24.57 1.41 -29.69
C PHE A 17 23.90 0.99 -28.38
N GLN A 18 24.57 0.13 -27.60
CA GLN A 18 24.09 -0.28 -26.27
C GLN A 18 24.07 0.88 -25.25
N SER A 19 24.94 1.88 -25.46
CA SER A 19 25.04 3.07 -24.62
C SER A 19 24.80 4.34 -25.45
N PRO A 20 24.28 5.43 -24.84
CA PRO A 20 24.02 6.67 -25.56
C PRO A 20 25.30 7.27 -26.18
N VAL A 21 25.29 7.46 -27.50
CA VAL A 21 26.37 8.12 -28.25
C VAL A 21 25.90 9.48 -28.78
N ARG A 22 26.76 10.50 -28.66
CA ARG A 22 26.45 11.84 -29.19
C ARG A 22 26.47 11.85 -30.71
N PHE A 23 25.51 12.53 -31.33
CA PHE A 23 25.44 12.71 -32.78
C PHE A 23 26.73 13.30 -33.37
N SER A 24 27.36 14.25 -32.67
CA SER A 24 28.63 14.85 -33.10
C SER A 24 29.78 13.85 -33.20
N THR A 25 29.78 12.80 -32.37
CA THR A 25 30.79 11.74 -32.42
C THR A 25 30.66 10.93 -33.71
N ILE A 26 29.43 10.57 -34.08
CA ILE A 26 29.14 9.81 -35.31
C ILE A 26 29.43 10.68 -36.54
N LYS A 27 29.00 11.95 -36.53
CA LYS A 27 29.26 12.88 -37.64
C LYS A 27 30.75 13.15 -37.86
N ARG A 28 31.57 13.07 -36.82
CA ARG A 28 33.03 13.16 -36.94
C ARG A 28 33.65 11.91 -37.59
N LEU A 29 33.10 10.72 -37.32
CA LEU A 29 33.56 9.47 -37.92
C LEU A 29 33.13 9.34 -39.39
N PHE A 30 31.94 9.85 -39.72
CA PHE A 30 31.38 9.84 -41.07
C PHE A 30 30.98 11.24 -41.53
N PRO A 31 31.95 12.12 -41.87
CA PRO A 31 31.68 13.52 -42.15
C PRO A 31 30.81 13.73 -43.40
N GLU A 32 31.01 12.92 -44.44
CA GLU A 32 30.29 13.02 -45.72
C GLU A 32 28.94 12.29 -45.71
N ALA A 33 28.71 11.42 -44.73
CA ALA A 33 27.47 10.66 -44.65
C ALA A 33 26.27 11.56 -44.29
N HIS A 34 25.13 11.25 -44.90
CA HIS A 34 23.84 11.78 -44.47
C HIS A 34 23.34 10.94 -43.28
N ILE A 35 23.27 11.55 -42.10
CA ILE A 35 22.96 10.85 -40.85
C ILE A 35 21.70 11.47 -40.26
N GLU A 36 20.68 10.65 -40.07
CA GLU A 36 19.43 11.04 -39.42
C GLU A 36 19.21 10.21 -38.16
N LYS A 37 18.39 10.73 -37.25
CA LYS A 37 17.95 9.96 -36.09
C LYS A 37 16.96 8.89 -36.56
N ALA A 38 17.20 7.63 -36.18
CA ALA A 38 16.25 6.56 -36.44
C ALA A 38 14.96 6.77 -35.62
N TYR A 39 13.82 6.57 -36.27
CA TYR A 39 12.49 6.58 -35.67
C TYR A 39 11.84 5.20 -35.85
N GLY A 40 10.93 4.82 -34.95
CA GLY A 40 10.31 3.49 -34.97
C GLY A 40 11.23 2.41 -34.38
N SER A 41 10.82 1.15 -34.53
CA SER A 41 11.53 0.02 -33.93
C SER A 41 12.76 -0.42 -34.71
N SER A 42 13.70 -1.10 -34.06
CA SER A 42 14.87 -1.73 -34.71
C SER A 42 14.46 -2.65 -35.86
N ILE A 43 13.37 -3.43 -35.69
CA ILE A 43 12.81 -4.30 -36.73
C ILE A 43 12.32 -3.46 -37.92
N GLN A 44 11.55 -2.40 -37.66
CA GLN A 44 11.04 -1.51 -38.72
C GLN A 44 12.16 -0.82 -39.50
N ASN A 45 13.26 -0.45 -38.83
CA ASN A 45 14.41 0.17 -39.49
C ASN A 45 15.23 -0.84 -40.31
N ARG A 46 15.36 -2.09 -39.84
CA ARG A 46 15.95 -3.16 -40.65
C ARG A 46 15.12 -3.39 -41.92
N ASP A 47 13.82 -3.63 -41.75
CA ASP A 47 12.91 -3.93 -42.85
C ASP A 47 12.82 -2.77 -43.85
N TYR A 48 13.02 -1.53 -43.40
CA TYR A 48 13.17 -0.36 -44.27
C TYR A 48 14.43 -0.41 -45.13
N ILE A 49 15.59 -0.75 -44.56
CA ILE A 49 16.87 -0.82 -45.29
C ILE A 49 16.90 -1.99 -46.27
N PHE A 50 16.40 -3.15 -45.85
CA PHE A 50 16.32 -4.33 -46.70
C PHE A 50 15.13 -4.27 -47.68
N LYS A 51 14.23 -3.29 -47.50
CA LYS A 51 12.96 -3.15 -48.24
C LYS A 51 12.17 -4.46 -48.26
N GLU A 52 12.17 -5.14 -47.12
CA GLU A 52 11.46 -6.38 -46.89
C GLU A 52 10.10 -6.10 -46.25
N GLY A 53 9.11 -6.95 -46.55
CA GLY A 53 7.75 -6.84 -46.02
C GLY A 53 6.69 -6.42 -47.05
N GLU A 54 5.42 -6.62 -46.67
CA GLU A 54 4.24 -6.49 -47.53
C GLU A 54 4.08 -5.07 -48.11
N LYS A 55 4.54 -4.06 -47.37
CA LYS A 55 4.51 -2.64 -47.74
C LYS A 55 5.43 -2.30 -48.93
N TRP A 56 6.52 -3.04 -49.09
CA TRP A 56 7.53 -2.81 -50.14
C TRP A 56 7.40 -3.79 -51.32
N SER A 57 6.52 -4.79 -51.20
CA SER A 57 6.28 -5.79 -52.25
C SER A 57 5.69 -5.23 -53.55
N LYS A 58 5.13 -4.01 -53.53
CA LYS A 58 4.54 -3.34 -54.70
C LYS A 58 5.26 -2.05 -55.10
N ASP A 59 6.37 -1.73 -54.44
CA ASP A 59 7.06 -0.45 -54.60
C ASP A 59 8.24 -0.57 -55.60
N LYS A 60 8.36 0.40 -56.53
CA LYS A 60 9.46 0.46 -57.52
C LYS A 60 10.84 0.53 -56.88
N LYS A 61 10.90 0.92 -55.60
CA LYS A 61 12.13 0.98 -54.80
C LYS A 61 12.73 -0.38 -54.48
N ARG A 62 12.00 -1.50 -54.65
CA ARG A 62 12.59 -2.83 -54.50
C ARG A 62 13.53 -3.17 -55.65
N GLU A 63 13.29 -2.63 -56.85
CA GLU A 63 14.12 -2.87 -58.05
C GLU A 63 15.51 -2.21 -57.97
N THR A 64 15.68 -1.20 -57.11
CA THR A 64 16.96 -0.48 -56.92
C THR A 64 17.82 -1.07 -55.80
N ASN A 65 17.27 -1.94 -54.96
CA ASN A 65 17.99 -2.59 -53.87
C ASN A 65 18.79 -3.78 -54.40
N LEU A 66 19.99 -4.00 -53.86
CA LEU A 66 20.82 -5.16 -54.16
C LEU A 66 20.71 -6.16 -52.99
N PRO A 67 19.90 -7.24 -53.11
CA PRO A 67 19.72 -8.22 -52.04
C PRO A 67 21.00 -8.97 -51.68
N ASP A 68 21.88 -9.16 -52.68
CA ASP A 68 23.14 -9.89 -52.52
C ASP A 68 24.17 -9.14 -51.66
N THR A 69 23.92 -7.87 -51.30
CA THR A 69 24.80 -7.06 -50.44
C THR A 69 24.22 -6.82 -49.04
N HIS A 70 23.20 -7.59 -48.65
CA HIS A 70 22.62 -7.51 -47.31
C HIS A 70 23.56 -8.12 -46.29
N GLU A 71 24.05 -7.27 -45.37
CA GLU A 71 24.88 -7.72 -44.26
C GLU A 71 24.30 -7.26 -42.92
N GLU A 72 24.17 -8.19 -41.98
CA GLU A 72 23.81 -7.92 -40.58
C GLU A 72 24.95 -8.32 -39.66
N TRP A 73 25.20 -7.51 -38.63
CA TRP A 73 26.20 -7.82 -37.62
C TRP A 73 25.70 -7.40 -36.24
N GLY A 74 25.77 -8.34 -35.29
CA GLY A 74 25.26 -8.19 -33.92
C GLY A 74 23.92 -8.89 -33.69
N GLU A 75 23.44 -8.84 -32.45
CA GLU A 75 22.12 -9.35 -32.08
C GLU A 75 21.08 -8.22 -32.12
N MET A 76 19.93 -8.49 -32.74
CA MET A 76 18.83 -7.53 -32.80
C MET A 76 18.23 -7.35 -31.40
N PRO A 77 18.07 -6.10 -30.91
CA PRO A 77 17.45 -5.88 -29.61
C PRO A 77 15.96 -6.24 -29.63
N THR A 78 15.51 -6.96 -28.62
CA THR A 78 14.09 -7.03 -28.27
C THR A 78 13.65 -5.70 -27.66
N GLU A 79 13.14 -4.80 -28.50
CA GLU A 79 12.53 -3.56 -28.03
C GLU A 79 11.18 -3.86 -27.38
N ARG A 80 11.13 -3.82 -26.05
CA ARG A 80 9.89 -3.97 -25.30
C ARG A 80 9.06 -2.69 -25.43
N GLN A 81 8.11 -2.69 -26.36
CA GLN A 81 7.05 -1.69 -26.40
C GLN A 81 6.04 -2.00 -25.27
N GLY A 82 6.42 -1.72 -24.01
CA GLY A 82 5.72 -2.27 -22.82
C GLY A 82 5.50 -1.35 -21.64
N GLU A 83 6.29 -0.28 -21.43
CA GLU A 83 6.26 0.47 -20.15
C GLU A 83 4.87 0.99 -19.72
N ARG A 84 3.98 1.33 -20.68
CA ARG A 84 2.60 1.74 -20.36
C ARG A 84 1.74 0.56 -19.91
N ASN A 85 1.87 -0.59 -20.55
CA ASN A 85 1.12 -1.79 -20.16
C ASN A 85 1.62 -2.32 -18.81
N ASP A 86 2.93 -2.25 -18.56
CA ASP A 86 3.54 -2.71 -17.31
C ASP A 86 3.04 -1.89 -16.10
N LEU A 87 2.94 -0.57 -16.23
CA LEU A 87 2.41 0.30 -15.17
C LEU A 87 0.91 0.12 -14.93
N THR A 88 0.13 -0.12 -15.99
CA THR A 88 -1.30 -0.43 -15.87
C THR A 88 -1.52 -1.77 -15.17
N ALA A 89 -0.76 -2.80 -15.55
CA ALA A 89 -0.80 -4.10 -14.89
C ALA A 89 -0.42 -3.99 -13.40
N LEU A 90 0.62 -3.22 -13.08
CA LEU A 90 1.01 -2.96 -11.70
C LEU A 90 -0.10 -2.29 -10.89
N TYR A 91 -0.78 -1.31 -11.46
CA TYR A 91 -1.91 -0.65 -10.81
C TYR A 91 -3.07 -1.63 -10.55
N GLU A 92 -3.41 -2.46 -11.53
CA GLU A 92 -4.46 -3.48 -11.40
C GLU A 92 -4.16 -4.44 -10.26
N LEU A 93 -2.94 -5.01 -10.20
CA LEU A 93 -2.52 -5.91 -9.12
C LEU A 93 -2.59 -5.27 -7.72
N ILE A 94 -2.21 -3.99 -7.61
CA ILE A 94 -2.31 -3.27 -6.34
C ILE A 94 -3.77 -3.01 -5.97
N SER A 95 -4.61 -2.66 -6.96
CA SER A 95 -6.03 -2.40 -6.75
C SER A 95 -6.82 -3.67 -6.36
N GLU A 96 -6.37 -4.83 -6.82
CA GLU A 96 -6.85 -6.15 -6.39
C GLU A 96 -6.43 -6.51 -4.95
N GLY A 97 -5.55 -5.71 -4.35
CA GLY A 97 -5.12 -5.89 -2.96
C GLY A 97 -3.96 -6.85 -2.77
N LYS A 98 -3.30 -7.33 -3.84
CA LYS A 98 -2.13 -8.21 -3.74
C LYS A 98 -1.03 -7.57 -2.90
N SER A 99 -0.26 -8.36 -2.15
CA SER A 99 0.85 -7.82 -1.37
C SER A 99 2.04 -7.48 -2.27
N ASN A 100 2.95 -6.63 -1.79
CA ASN A 100 4.18 -6.34 -2.54
C ASN A 100 5.01 -7.62 -2.77
N TYR A 101 4.90 -8.60 -1.88
CA TYR A 101 5.56 -9.89 -2.05
C TYR A 101 4.96 -10.66 -3.22
N ASP A 102 3.63 -10.83 -3.25
CA ASP A 102 2.95 -11.59 -4.31
C ASP A 102 3.20 -10.95 -5.69
N ILE A 103 3.17 -9.62 -5.76
CA ILE A 103 3.45 -8.88 -7.01
C ILE A 103 4.89 -9.14 -7.49
N LEU A 104 5.87 -9.18 -6.57
CA LEU A 104 7.26 -9.44 -6.93
C LEU A 104 7.54 -10.91 -7.23
N GLU A 105 6.77 -11.83 -6.65
CA GLU A 105 6.83 -13.26 -6.98
C GLU A 105 6.29 -13.53 -8.39
N GLU A 106 5.17 -12.89 -8.75
CA GLU A 106 4.59 -12.97 -10.09
C GLU A 106 5.42 -12.21 -11.13
N GLN A 107 5.88 -11.00 -10.80
CA GLN A 107 6.60 -10.09 -11.69
C GLN A 107 7.80 -9.43 -11.00
N PRO A 108 8.96 -10.12 -10.94
CA PRO A 108 10.18 -9.61 -10.29
C PRO A 108 10.74 -8.30 -10.88
N GLU A 109 10.36 -7.96 -12.10
CA GLU A 109 10.76 -6.74 -12.81
C GLU A 109 10.31 -5.44 -12.11
N PHE A 110 9.26 -5.50 -11.28
CA PHE A 110 8.78 -4.38 -10.50
C PHE A 110 9.62 -4.06 -9.25
N ILE A 111 10.71 -4.80 -8.98
CA ILE A 111 11.56 -4.55 -7.82
C ILE A 111 12.09 -3.10 -7.75
N THR A 112 12.36 -2.51 -8.92
CA THR A 112 12.82 -1.10 -9.03
C THR A 112 11.73 -0.08 -8.72
N GLN A 113 10.46 -0.51 -8.67
CA GLN A 113 9.30 0.34 -8.46
C GLN A 113 8.65 0.14 -7.08
N ILE A 114 9.27 -0.60 -6.17
CA ILE A 114 8.68 -0.96 -4.87
C ILE A 114 8.18 0.25 -4.06
N GLU A 115 8.94 1.36 -4.05
CA GLU A 115 8.53 2.59 -3.36
C GLU A 115 7.32 3.28 -4.02
N ARG A 116 7.17 3.13 -5.35
CA ARG A 116 6.02 3.65 -6.09
C ARG A 116 4.77 2.82 -5.77
N MET A 117 4.92 1.51 -5.59
CA MET A 117 3.81 0.61 -5.23
C MET A 117 3.19 1.03 -3.89
N ASP A 118 4.01 1.31 -2.89
CA ASP A 118 3.53 1.76 -1.57
C ASP A 118 2.78 3.09 -1.66
N LYS A 119 3.26 4.03 -2.49
CA LYS A 119 2.56 5.30 -2.74
C LYS A 119 1.23 5.11 -3.44
N VAL A 120 1.17 4.26 -4.47
CA VAL A 120 -0.07 3.95 -5.20
C VAL A 120 -1.09 3.31 -4.27
N ARG A 121 -0.67 2.35 -3.43
CA ARG A 121 -1.54 1.71 -2.43
C ARG A 121 -2.13 2.73 -1.46
N GLN A 122 -1.32 3.67 -1.00
CA GLN A 122 -1.77 4.75 -0.12
C GLN A 122 -2.81 5.65 -0.81
N ILE A 123 -2.60 6.02 -2.07
CA ILE A 123 -3.56 6.83 -2.85
C ILE A 123 -4.88 6.08 -2.99
N ILE A 124 -4.86 4.78 -3.30
CA ILE A 124 -6.07 3.96 -3.43
C ILE A 124 -6.83 3.90 -2.09
N GLN A 125 -6.11 3.70 -0.97
CA GLN A 125 -6.72 3.72 0.35
C GLN A 125 -7.33 5.08 0.70
N GLU A 126 -6.61 6.17 0.44
CA GLU A 126 -7.11 7.53 0.69
C GLU A 126 -8.39 7.81 -0.09
N GLU A 127 -8.40 7.46 -1.37
CA GLU A 127 -9.58 7.62 -2.24
C GLU A 127 -10.76 6.75 -1.79
N SER A 128 -10.48 5.56 -1.26
CA SER A 128 -11.53 4.64 -0.77
C SER A 128 -12.15 5.13 0.54
N TYR A 129 -11.40 5.83 1.38
CA TYR A 129 -11.81 6.21 2.75
C TYR A 129 -12.18 7.69 2.92
N LYS A 130 -11.96 8.55 1.91
CA LYS A 130 -12.24 9.99 2.02
C LYS A 130 -13.72 10.35 2.16
N ASP A 131 -14.63 9.57 1.57
CA ASP A 131 -16.06 9.87 1.49
C ASP A 131 -16.95 8.88 2.25
N ILE A 132 -16.36 8.02 3.09
CA ILE A 132 -17.09 6.99 3.85
C ILE A 132 -16.99 7.18 5.36
N PHE A 133 -18.12 6.99 6.03
CA PHE A 133 -18.16 6.86 7.48
C PHE A 133 -17.78 5.44 7.88
N ARG A 134 -16.73 5.30 8.69
CA ARG A 134 -16.25 4.02 9.21
C ARG A 134 -17.11 3.60 10.40
N ASN A 135 -17.63 2.38 10.35
CA ASN A 135 -18.30 1.78 11.51
C ASN A 135 -17.23 1.17 12.42
N LEU A 136 -16.78 1.93 13.43
CA LEU A 136 -15.75 1.45 14.37
C LEU A 136 -16.35 0.60 15.49
N GLU A 137 -15.78 -0.58 15.72
CA GLU A 137 -15.88 -1.30 16.98
C GLU A 137 -14.69 -0.92 17.85
N VAL A 138 -14.94 -0.47 19.09
CA VAL A 138 -13.88 -0.05 20.01
C VAL A 138 -14.00 -0.82 21.31
N ASP A 139 -12.96 -1.55 21.65
CA ASP A 139 -12.91 -2.35 22.87
C ASP A 139 -11.77 -1.88 23.78
N TYR A 140 -12.07 -1.76 25.06
CA TYR A 140 -11.08 -1.42 26.09
C TYR A 140 -10.71 -2.69 26.87
N LEU A 141 -9.44 -3.06 26.86
CA LEU A 141 -8.92 -4.23 27.56
C LEU A 141 -8.00 -3.75 28.67
N TYR A 142 -8.28 -4.15 29.91
CA TYR A 142 -7.34 -3.90 31.00
C TYR A 142 -7.19 -5.09 31.93
N GLY A 143 -6.11 -5.09 32.70
CA GLY A 143 -5.77 -6.18 33.59
C GLY A 143 -4.28 -6.32 33.81
N ASP A 144 -3.88 -7.39 34.48
CA ASP A 144 -2.48 -7.60 34.86
C ASP A 144 -1.57 -7.75 33.63
N THR A 145 -0.28 -7.43 33.79
CA THR A 145 0.72 -7.70 32.75
C THR A 145 0.87 -9.21 32.55
N GLY A 146 1.15 -9.64 31.33
CA GLY A 146 1.26 -11.06 31.01
C GLY A 146 -0.08 -11.84 30.97
N SER A 147 -1.21 -11.18 31.17
CA SER A 147 -2.55 -11.81 31.13
C SER A 147 -3.05 -12.21 29.74
N GLY A 148 -2.27 -11.95 28.69
CA GLY A 148 -2.59 -12.37 27.31
C GLY A 148 -3.43 -11.38 26.50
N LYS A 149 -3.65 -10.13 26.97
CA LYS A 149 -4.37 -9.06 26.24
C LYS A 149 -3.92 -8.94 24.77
N THR A 150 -2.64 -8.65 24.55
CA THR A 150 -2.03 -8.55 23.22
C THR A 150 -2.21 -9.84 22.42
N ARG A 151 -1.89 -10.99 23.03
CA ARG A 151 -1.95 -12.29 22.37
C ARG A 151 -3.36 -12.60 21.85
N SER A 152 -4.39 -12.30 22.64
CA SER A 152 -5.79 -12.55 22.28
C SER A 152 -6.23 -11.84 21.00
N ILE A 153 -5.77 -10.61 20.78
CA ILE A 153 -6.11 -9.82 19.58
C ILE A 153 -5.29 -10.30 18.38
N MET A 154 -3.99 -10.52 18.58
CA MET A 154 -3.09 -10.95 17.51
C MET A 154 -3.50 -12.32 16.95
N GLU A 155 -3.87 -13.27 17.81
CA GLU A 155 -4.35 -14.60 17.38
C GLU A 155 -5.74 -14.53 16.74
N LYS A 156 -6.60 -13.60 17.17
CA LYS A 156 -7.97 -13.45 16.64
C LYS A 156 -8.01 -12.86 15.22
N PHE A 157 -7.20 -11.84 14.94
CA PHE A 157 -7.27 -11.09 13.68
C PHE A 157 -6.11 -11.39 12.71
N GLY A 158 -5.09 -12.10 13.19
CA GLY A 158 -3.88 -12.40 12.43
C GLY A 158 -2.86 -11.27 12.48
N TYR A 159 -1.58 -11.63 12.51
CA TYR A 159 -0.47 -10.72 12.76
C TYR A 159 -0.32 -9.60 11.70
N ALA A 160 -0.67 -9.87 10.44
CA ALA A 160 -0.55 -8.89 9.36
C ALA A 160 -1.65 -7.81 9.39
N ASN A 161 -2.81 -8.12 9.96
CA ASN A 161 -3.99 -7.26 9.96
C ASN A 161 -4.07 -6.33 11.19
N VAL A 162 -3.16 -6.51 12.15
CA VAL A 162 -3.15 -5.74 13.40
C VAL A 162 -1.98 -4.77 13.40
N PHE A 163 -2.29 -3.49 13.44
CA PHE A 163 -1.30 -2.44 13.69
C PHE A 163 -1.18 -2.15 15.19
N ARG A 164 0.04 -2.20 15.71
CA ARG A 164 0.33 -1.98 17.13
C ARG A 164 0.94 -0.59 17.32
N VAL A 165 0.24 0.27 18.06
CA VAL A 165 0.76 1.54 18.53
C VAL A 165 1.52 1.27 19.83
N THR A 166 2.84 1.15 19.70
CA THR A 166 3.76 0.94 20.83
C THR A 166 4.60 2.17 21.16
N ASN A 167 4.75 3.09 20.20
CA ASN A 167 5.49 4.33 20.35
C ASN A 167 4.56 5.54 20.19
N TYR A 168 4.24 6.18 21.30
CA TYR A 168 3.32 7.32 21.32
C TYR A 168 3.90 8.65 20.82
N LYS A 169 5.22 8.72 20.52
CA LYS A 169 5.82 9.93 19.95
C LYS A 169 5.47 10.11 18.47
N HIS A 170 5.46 9.01 17.72
CA HIS A 170 5.11 8.96 16.30
C HIS A 170 4.24 7.72 16.05
N PRO A 171 3.00 7.72 16.56
CA PRO A 171 2.19 6.51 16.72
C PRO A 171 1.81 5.80 15.42
N PHE A 172 1.81 6.51 14.29
CA PHE A 172 1.26 5.99 13.04
C PHE A 172 2.29 5.82 11.91
N ASP A 173 3.59 6.08 12.16
CA ASP A 173 4.62 6.02 11.11
C ASP A 173 4.69 4.68 10.37
N GLN A 174 4.39 3.59 11.07
CA GLN A 174 4.42 2.23 10.56
C GLN A 174 3.05 1.70 10.13
N TYR A 175 2.01 2.54 10.19
CA TYR A 175 0.67 2.18 9.75
C TYR A 175 0.65 2.04 8.22
N LYS A 176 0.15 0.91 7.74
CA LYS A 176 0.09 0.53 6.32
C LYS A 176 -1.33 0.24 5.85
N GLY A 177 -2.31 0.71 6.61
CA GLY A 177 -3.71 0.53 6.29
C GLY A 177 -4.32 -0.77 6.83
N GLN A 178 -3.85 -1.23 7.98
CA GLN A 178 -4.41 -2.40 8.67
C GLN A 178 -5.86 -2.16 9.14
N ASP A 179 -6.71 -3.20 9.10
CA ASP A 179 -8.11 -3.12 9.54
C ASP A 179 -8.26 -2.96 11.07
N VAL A 180 -7.28 -3.44 11.84
CA VAL A 180 -7.29 -3.42 13.30
C VAL A 180 -6.16 -2.54 13.81
N ILE A 181 -6.49 -1.58 14.67
CA ILE A 181 -5.51 -0.79 15.43
C ILE A 181 -5.54 -1.16 16.90
N MET A 182 -4.36 -1.30 17.51
CA MET A 182 -4.20 -1.66 18.90
C MET A 182 -3.27 -0.67 19.60
N PHE A 183 -3.81 0.10 20.55
CA PHE A 183 -3.06 0.99 21.43
C PHE A 183 -2.53 0.19 22.62
N GLU A 184 -1.24 -0.15 22.61
CA GLU A 184 -0.63 -0.96 23.66
C GLU A 184 -0.10 -0.12 24.82
N GLU A 185 -0.19 -0.66 26.03
CA GLU A 185 0.27 0.00 27.26
C GLU A 185 -0.29 1.42 27.41
N PHE A 186 -1.55 1.61 27.02
CA PHE A 186 -2.19 2.91 26.99
C PHE A 186 -2.45 3.42 28.41
N GLN A 187 -1.82 4.54 28.78
CA GLN A 187 -1.98 5.17 30.09
C GLN A 187 -2.16 6.68 29.91
N SER A 188 -3.29 7.06 29.28
CA SER A 188 -3.57 8.45 28.89
C SER A 188 -2.46 9.07 28.02
N SER A 189 -1.75 8.23 27.27
CA SER A 189 -0.53 8.57 26.54
C SER A 189 -0.76 9.45 25.30
N ILE A 190 -2.01 9.52 24.84
CA ILE A 190 -2.46 10.41 23.76
C ILE A 190 -3.44 11.40 24.39
N HIS A 191 -3.38 12.67 23.98
CA HIS A 191 -4.34 13.67 24.46
C HIS A 191 -5.78 13.26 24.12
N ILE A 192 -6.72 13.39 25.06
CA ILE A 192 -8.09 12.87 24.89
C ILE A 192 -8.77 13.42 23.62
N ASN A 193 -8.58 14.70 23.28
CA ASN A 193 -9.15 15.29 22.07
C ASN A 193 -8.67 14.59 20.79
N GLN A 194 -7.41 14.14 20.75
CA GLN A 194 -6.91 13.36 19.60
C GLN A 194 -7.52 11.96 19.60
N MET A 195 -7.62 11.31 20.76
CA MET A 195 -8.29 10.01 20.87
C MET A 195 -9.76 10.07 20.44
N LEU A 196 -10.48 11.15 20.74
CA LEU A 196 -11.85 11.33 20.26
C LEU A 196 -11.94 11.31 18.73
N ILE A 197 -10.96 11.91 18.05
CA ILE A 197 -10.89 11.92 16.58
C ILE A 197 -10.51 10.53 16.06
N TYR A 198 -9.50 9.90 16.66
CA TYR A 198 -9.04 8.57 16.22
C TYR A 198 -10.08 7.46 16.43
N LEU A 199 -10.92 7.61 17.44
CA LEU A 199 -12.00 6.67 17.74
C LEU A 199 -13.35 7.11 17.13
N ASP A 200 -13.36 8.12 16.26
CA ASP A 200 -14.53 8.52 15.50
C ASP A 200 -14.61 7.79 14.15
N GLY A 201 -15.82 7.72 13.60
CA GLY A 201 -16.09 7.12 12.29
C GLY A 201 -15.78 8.02 11.10
N TYR A 202 -15.63 9.32 11.32
CA TYR A 202 -15.30 10.24 10.22
C TYR A 202 -13.93 9.91 9.59
N PRO A 203 -13.77 10.20 8.28
CA PRO A 203 -12.46 10.19 7.63
C PRO A 203 -11.46 11.03 8.41
N VAL A 204 -10.30 10.45 8.74
CA VAL A 204 -9.24 11.13 9.48
C VAL A 204 -7.89 10.78 8.89
N THR A 205 -7.05 11.80 8.84
CA THR A 205 -5.64 11.69 8.50
C THR A 205 -4.79 11.50 9.75
N LEU A 206 -3.99 10.45 9.77
CA LEU A 206 -3.08 10.07 10.84
C LEU A 206 -1.73 10.77 10.64
N PRO A 207 -1.30 11.63 11.59
CA PRO A 207 -0.07 12.38 11.45
C PRO A 207 1.16 11.46 11.53
N CYS A 208 2.04 11.56 10.55
CA CYS A 208 3.28 10.79 10.47
C CYS A 208 4.47 11.71 10.14
N ARG A 209 5.71 11.27 10.38
CA ARG A 209 6.90 12.13 10.16
C ARG A 209 7.15 12.50 8.69
N TYR A 210 6.87 11.59 7.76
CA TYR A 210 7.25 11.76 6.34
C TYR A 210 6.04 11.92 5.42
N SER A 211 4.99 11.15 5.67
CA SER A 211 3.76 11.17 4.89
C SER A 211 2.63 10.69 5.76
N ASP A 212 1.66 11.57 5.96
CA ASP A 212 0.45 11.25 6.68
C ASP A 212 -0.32 10.12 6.02
N LYS A 213 -1.07 9.34 6.80
CA LYS A 213 -1.80 8.16 6.34
C LYS A 213 -3.29 8.32 6.58
N VAL A 214 -4.14 7.80 5.71
CA VAL A 214 -5.59 7.76 6.00
C VAL A 214 -5.88 6.67 7.03
N ALA A 215 -6.75 6.93 8.00
CA ALA A 215 -7.25 5.87 8.89
C ALA A 215 -8.28 5.01 8.16
N CYS A 216 -7.96 3.72 8.00
CA CYS A 216 -8.87 2.75 7.37
C CYS A 216 -9.28 1.61 8.32
N TYR A 217 -8.78 1.61 9.56
CA TYR A 217 -9.17 0.62 10.56
C TYR A 217 -10.66 0.74 10.90
N THR A 218 -11.30 -0.42 11.09
CA THR A 218 -12.69 -0.57 11.55
C THR A 218 -12.77 -1.09 12.98
N LYS A 219 -11.64 -1.55 13.55
CA LYS A 219 -11.59 -2.06 14.93
C LYS A 219 -10.45 -1.40 15.68
N ALA A 220 -10.76 -0.83 16.83
CA ALA A 220 -9.78 -0.20 17.71
C ALA A 220 -9.77 -0.88 19.08
N TYR A 221 -8.59 -1.31 19.50
CA TYR A 221 -8.37 -1.95 20.79
C TYR A 221 -7.48 -1.06 21.65
N ILE A 222 -7.93 -0.75 22.86
CA ILE A 222 -7.15 0.04 23.82
C ILE A 222 -6.73 -0.89 24.95
N LEU A 223 -5.43 -1.20 25.04
CA LEU A 223 -4.89 -2.11 26.04
C LEU A 223 -4.20 -1.31 27.12
N SER A 224 -4.63 -1.49 28.35
CA SER A 224 -4.07 -0.81 29.51
C SER A 224 -3.77 -1.76 30.66
N ASN A 225 -2.95 -1.30 31.60
CA ASN A 225 -2.78 -1.96 32.91
C ASN A 225 -3.67 -1.32 33.98
N ILE A 226 -4.23 -0.13 33.72
CA ILE A 226 -5.10 0.58 34.63
C ILE A 226 -6.57 0.45 34.20
N ASP A 227 -7.48 0.64 35.14
CA ASP A 227 -8.92 0.64 34.86
C ASP A 227 -9.30 1.76 33.88
N LEU A 228 -10.33 1.54 33.06
CA LEU A 228 -10.92 2.60 32.24
C LEU A 228 -11.30 3.83 33.10
N LYS A 229 -11.85 3.63 34.30
CA LYS A 229 -12.24 4.68 35.25
C LYS A 229 -11.04 5.49 35.77
N GLU A 230 -9.82 4.98 35.64
CA GLU A 230 -8.59 5.64 36.09
C GLU A 230 -7.92 6.47 34.97
N GLN A 231 -8.44 6.41 33.74
CA GLN A 231 -7.90 7.16 32.60
C GLN A 231 -8.31 8.63 32.64
N TYR A 232 -7.39 9.52 32.30
CA TYR A 232 -7.61 10.98 32.21
C TYR A 232 -8.27 11.63 33.45
N PRO A 233 -7.72 11.46 34.67
CA PRO A 233 -8.35 11.95 35.91
C PRO A 233 -8.64 13.45 35.90
N ASP A 234 -7.74 14.26 35.33
CA ASP A 234 -7.93 15.71 35.20
C ASP A 234 -9.13 16.04 34.29
N ILE A 235 -9.28 15.33 33.17
CA ILE A 235 -10.38 15.55 32.22
C ILE A 235 -11.71 15.15 32.85
N GLN A 236 -11.74 14.06 33.62
CA GLN A 236 -12.94 13.66 34.36
C GLN A 236 -13.43 14.78 35.30
N THR A 237 -12.50 15.51 35.91
CA THR A 237 -12.79 16.60 36.85
C THR A 237 -13.17 17.90 36.15
N TYR A 238 -12.32 18.37 35.24
CA TYR A 238 -12.44 19.70 34.64
C TYR A 238 -13.28 19.72 33.36
N SER A 239 -13.49 18.58 32.70
CA SER A 239 -14.17 18.49 31.40
C SER A 239 -14.98 17.19 31.27
N PRO A 240 -15.99 16.98 32.14
CA PRO A 240 -16.76 15.74 32.19
C PRO A 240 -17.50 15.41 30.88
N GLU A 241 -17.87 16.41 30.07
CA GLU A 241 -18.49 16.17 28.77
C GLU A 241 -17.52 15.56 27.75
N THR A 242 -16.25 15.94 27.78
CA THR A 242 -15.19 15.34 26.97
C THR A 242 -14.94 13.89 27.40
N TRP A 243 -14.96 13.64 28.71
CA TRP A 243 -14.89 12.28 29.25
C TRP A 243 -16.05 11.41 28.79
N LYS A 244 -17.30 11.91 28.89
CA LYS A 244 -18.47 11.22 28.34
C LYS A 244 -18.36 10.96 26.85
N ALA A 245 -17.79 11.90 26.07
CA ALA A 245 -17.57 11.71 24.64
C ALA A 245 -16.59 10.58 24.33
N PHE A 246 -15.57 10.39 25.17
CA PHE A 246 -14.64 9.28 25.06
C PHE A 246 -15.32 7.95 25.40
N LEU A 247 -16.03 7.91 26.52
CA LEU A 247 -16.80 6.74 26.94
C LEU A 247 -17.78 6.29 25.85
N ARG A 248 -18.58 7.20 25.26
CA ARG A 248 -19.56 6.85 24.19
C ARG A 248 -18.96 6.15 22.96
N ARG A 249 -17.64 6.25 22.72
CA ARG A 249 -16.97 5.59 21.60
C ARG A 249 -16.52 4.17 21.96
N ILE A 250 -16.41 3.84 23.24
CA ILE A 250 -16.03 2.50 23.73
C ILE A 250 -17.30 1.64 23.80
N HIS A 251 -17.27 0.49 23.16
CA HIS A 251 -18.41 -0.41 23.06
C HIS A 251 -18.36 -1.48 24.15
N LYS A 252 -17.19 -2.09 24.35
CA LYS A 252 -16.98 -3.18 25.31
C LYS A 252 -15.78 -2.92 26.19
N VAL A 253 -15.84 -3.45 27.40
CA VAL A 253 -14.73 -3.48 28.35
C VAL A 253 -14.44 -4.93 28.69
N GLN A 254 -13.19 -5.36 28.50
CA GLN A 254 -12.74 -6.70 28.86
C GLN A 254 -11.74 -6.60 30.02
N VAL A 255 -12.01 -7.37 31.07
CA VAL A 255 -11.23 -7.38 32.30
C VAL A 255 -10.43 -8.68 32.36
N PHE A 256 -9.11 -8.55 32.37
CA PHE A 256 -8.16 -9.65 32.45
C PHE A 256 -7.59 -9.73 33.87
N LYS A 257 -8.21 -10.52 34.75
CA LYS A 257 -7.76 -10.69 36.15
C LYS A 257 -7.70 -12.16 36.51
N ASN A 258 -6.64 -12.57 37.22
CA ASN A 258 -6.47 -13.94 37.73
C ASN A 258 -6.63 -15.05 36.65
N GLY A 259 -6.20 -14.77 35.42
CA GLY A 259 -6.34 -15.71 34.29
C GLY A 259 -7.76 -15.90 33.76
N LYS A 260 -8.75 -15.14 34.26
CA LYS A 260 -10.10 -15.07 33.71
C LYS A 260 -10.27 -13.81 32.87
N VAL A 261 -11.09 -13.91 31.84
CA VAL A 261 -11.47 -12.79 30.98
C VAL A 261 -12.98 -12.59 31.10
N GLU A 262 -13.37 -11.45 31.65
CA GLU A 262 -14.77 -11.06 31.77
C GLU A 262 -15.05 -9.92 30.78
N THR A 263 -16.12 -10.02 30.00
CA THR A 263 -16.48 -9.03 28.98
C THR A 263 -17.80 -8.38 29.35
N TYR A 264 -17.81 -7.06 29.35
CA TYR A 264 -18.96 -6.23 29.68
C TYR A 264 -19.27 -5.28 28.52
N SER A 265 -20.54 -4.94 28.34
CA SER A 265 -20.87 -3.71 27.62
C SER A 265 -20.37 -2.52 28.44
N LEU A 266 -20.08 -1.38 27.80
CA LEU A 266 -19.71 -0.17 28.53
C LEU A 266 -20.77 0.20 29.59
N PHE A 267 -22.05 0.06 29.26
CA PHE A 267 -23.13 0.39 30.18
C PHE A 267 -23.10 -0.48 31.44
N ASP A 268 -22.99 -1.80 31.28
CA ASP A 268 -22.94 -2.72 32.42
C ASP A 268 -21.69 -2.49 33.27
N TYR A 269 -20.55 -2.23 32.61
CA TYR A 269 -19.28 -1.94 33.25
C TYR A 269 -19.34 -0.69 34.15
N LEU A 270 -19.94 0.39 33.65
CA LEU A 270 -20.03 1.64 34.39
C LEU A 270 -21.04 1.58 35.55
N ASN A 271 -22.10 0.78 35.41
CA ASN A 271 -23.13 0.62 36.44
C ASN A 271 -22.88 -0.56 37.39
N GLU A 272 -21.71 -1.23 37.27
CA GLU A 272 -21.34 -2.39 38.09
C GLU A 272 -22.38 -3.52 38.05
N PHE A 273 -23.13 -3.61 36.95
CA PHE A 273 -24.02 -4.73 36.69
C PHE A 273 -23.17 -5.96 36.39
N GLN A 274 -22.90 -6.76 37.42
CA GLN A 274 -22.32 -8.08 37.25
C GLN A 274 -23.42 -9.04 36.82
N MET A 275 -23.33 -9.55 35.59
CA MET A 275 -24.05 -10.77 35.26
C MET A 275 -23.55 -11.87 36.22
N LEU A 276 -24.48 -12.42 37.01
CA LEU A 276 -24.16 -13.53 37.89
C LEU A 276 -23.58 -14.67 37.04
N THR A 277 -22.41 -15.16 37.42
CA THR A 277 -21.88 -16.40 36.84
C THR A 277 -22.85 -17.55 37.08
N ALA A 278 -22.80 -18.62 36.28
CA ALA A 278 -23.66 -19.79 36.46
C ALA A 278 -23.58 -20.35 37.90
N GLU A 279 -22.41 -20.26 38.53
CA GLU A 279 -22.20 -20.61 39.94
C GLU A 279 -22.90 -19.62 40.90
N GLN A 280 -22.78 -18.31 40.68
CA GLN A 280 -23.44 -17.30 41.53
C GLN A 280 -24.96 -17.27 41.36
N MET A 281 -25.49 -17.64 40.19
CA MET A 281 -26.94 -17.81 39.97
C MET A 281 -27.53 -18.89 40.87
N THR A 282 -26.77 -19.95 41.22
CA THR A 282 -27.26 -20.99 42.14
C THR A 282 -27.38 -20.50 43.59
N PHE A 283 -26.70 -19.42 43.95
CA PHE A 283 -26.73 -18.82 45.30
C PHE A 283 -27.62 -17.57 45.36
N CYS A 284 -28.34 -17.24 44.29
CA CYS A 284 -29.22 -16.07 44.28
C CYS A 284 -30.40 -16.30 45.25
N PRO A 285 -30.54 -15.49 46.32
CA PRO A 285 -31.57 -15.70 47.34
C PRO A 285 -32.98 -15.38 46.83
N PHE A 286 -33.08 -14.73 45.69
CA PHE A 286 -34.34 -14.48 44.97
C PHE A 286 -34.60 -15.66 44.03
N LYS A 287 -35.04 -16.79 44.58
CA LYS A 287 -35.78 -17.77 43.78
C LYS A 287 -37.16 -17.19 43.51
N GLU A 288 -37.55 -17.14 42.24
CA GLU A 288 -38.87 -16.71 41.78
C GLU A 288 -39.96 -17.31 42.68
N GLY A 289 -40.76 -16.43 43.27
CA GLY A 289 -42.02 -16.76 43.92
C GLY A 289 -43.18 -16.61 42.95
#